data_AF-A0A959BGV3-F1
#
_entry.id   AF-A0A959BGV3-F1
#
_cell.length_a   1.000
_cell.length_b   1.000
_cell.length_c   1.000
_cell.angle_alpha   90.00
_cell.angle_beta   90.00
_cell.angle_gamma   90.00
#
_symmetry.space_group_name_H-M   'P 1'
#
loop_
_entity.id
_entity.type
_entity.pdbx_description
1 polymer ?
#
loop_
_entity_poly.entity_id
_entity_poly.type
_entity_poly.pdbx_seq_one_letter_code
_entity_poly.pdbx_strand_id
1 'polypeptide(L)'
;MKKEKYTIPVNLFPFGFADELATGMYINEEAIGRCLEAITTSFEPTEELNRNITSHALKKIIEAYLGEEVSNGEFIAAMLAAGYQYERVKCTPNCYFNAAQKKMK
;
A
#
# COMPACT_ATOMS: atom_id res chain seq x y z
N MET A 1 -15.57 13.70 -4.14
CA MET A 1 -14.50 12.96 -4.84
C MET A 1 -15.13 11.74 -5.49
N LYS A 2 -15.14 11.63 -6.83
CA LYS A 2 -15.65 10.44 -7.51
C LYS A 2 -14.72 9.28 -7.14
N LYS A 3 -15.22 8.26 -6.44
CA LYS A 3 -14.48 7.02 -6.18
C LYS A 3 -14.36 6.28 -7.52
N GLU A 4 -13.34 6.57 -8.31
CA GLU A 4 -12.91 5.60 -9.32
C GLU A 4 -12.60 4.32 -8.56
N LYS A 5 -13.30 3.23 -8.91
CA LYS A 5 -13.05 1.92 -8.32
C LYS A 5 -11.63 1.53 -8.72
N TYR A 6 -10.69 1.66 -7.79
CA TYR A 6 -9.37 1.08 -7.96
C TYR A 6 -9.52 -0.43 -8.06
N THR A 7 -8.76 -1.04 -8.98
CA THR A 7 -8.79 -2.49 -9.16
C THR A 7 -7.77 -3.10 -8.21
N ILE A 8 -8.25 -3.84 -7.22
CA ILE A 8 -7.39 -4.62 -6.33
C ILE A 8 -6.88 -5.85 -7.12
N PRO A 9 -5.57 -6.10 -7.20
CA PRO A 9 -5.05 -7.31 -7.83
C PRO A 9 -5.60 -8.57 -7.16
N VAL A 10 -5.97 -9.57 -7.96
CA VAL A 10 -6.59 -10.83 -7.46
C VAL A 10 -5.70 -11.64 -6.54
N ASN A 11 -4.39 -11.42 -6.58
CA ASN A 11 -3.40 -12.08 -5.73
C ASN A 11 -2.89 -11.17 -4.59
N LEU A 12 -3.59 -10.07 -4.29
CA LEU A 12 -3.32 -9.25 -3.13
C LEU A 12 -4.22 -9.68 -1.96
N PHE A 13 -3.58 -10.06 -0.86
CA PHE A 13 -4.22 -10.54 0.36
C PHE A 13 -3.76 -9.68 1.56
N PRO A 14 -4.34 -9.82 2.76
CA PRO A 14 -3.95 -9.01 3.93
C PRO A 14 -2.44 -9.02 4.23
N PHE A 15 -1.74 -10.13 3.96
CA PHE A 15 -0.30 -10.20 4.17
C PHE A 15 0.54 -9.54 3.07
N GLY A 16 -0.07 -9.17 1.94
CA GLY A 16 0.57 -8.64 0.74
C GLY A 16 0.33 -9.54 -0.47
N PHE A 17 1.23 -9.49 -1.45
CA PHE A 17 1.11 -10.31 -2.66
C PHE A 17 1.39 -11.79 -2.39
N ALA A 18 0.68 -12.68 -3.06
CA ALA A 18 0.99 -14.11 -3.06
C ALA A 18 1.30 -14.62 -4.47
N ASP A 19 2.13 -15.67 -4.53
CA ASP A 19 2.39 -16.44 -5.76
C ASP A 19 1.27 -17.42 -6.07
N GLU A 20 0.61 -17.93 -5.02
CA GLU A 20 -0.54 -18.82 -5.11
C GLU A 20 -1.80 -18.12 -4.60
N LEU A 21 -2.94 -18.41 -5.22
CA LEU A 21 -4.22 -17.85 -4.79
C LEU A 21 -4.64 -18.48 -3.46
N ALA A 22 -4.81 -17.65 -2.43
CA ALA A 22 -5.37 -18.07 -1.15
C ALA A 22 -6.88 -17.83 -1.14
N THR A 23 -7.67 -18.82 -0.72
CA THR A 23 -9.12 -18.66 -0.55
C THR A 23 -9.47 -18.21 0.87
N GLY A 24 -10.49 -17.37 1.01
CA GLY A 24 -11.04 -16.99 2.33
C GLY A 24 -10.31 -15.85 3.04
N MET A 25 -9.33 -15.22 2.39
CA MET A 25 -8.67 -14.03 2.89
C MET A 25 -9.11 -12.80 2.09
N TYR A 26 -9.62 -11.78 2.77
CA TYR A 26 -10.15 -10.58 2.14
C TYR A 26 -9.51 -9.33 2.73
N ILE A 27 -9.24 -8.35 1.88
CA ILE A 27 -8.78 -7.02 2.29
C ILE A 27 -9.97 -6.24 2.84
N ASN A 28 -9.81 -5.58 3.98
CA ASN A 28 -10.85 -4.74 4.54
C ASN A 28 -10.91 -3.37 3.81
N GLU A 29 -12.02 -3.10 3.12
CA GLU A 29 -12.23 -1.83 2.41
C GLU A 29 -12.23 -0.60 3.34
N GLU A 30 -12.68 -0.75 4.59
CA GLU A 30 -12.66 0.36 5.56
C GLU A 30 -11.23 0.72 5.98
N ALA A 31 -10.36 -0.28 6.13
CA ALA A 31 -8.94 -0.05 6.40
C ALA A 31 -8.24 0.66 5.23
N ILE A 32 -8.62 0.33 3.98
CA ILE A 32 -8.10 1.03 2.80
C ILE A 32 -8.43 2.52 2.85
N GLY A 33 -9.67 2.88 3.23
CA GLY A 33 -10.09 4.28 3.34
C GLY A 33 -9.24 5.10 4.32
N ARG A 34 -8.96 4.55 5.50
CA ARG A 34 -8.10 5.19 6.51
C ARG A 34 -6.65 5.32 6.04
N CYS A 35 -6.10 4.25 5.45
CA CYS A 35 -4.76 4.27 4.88
C CYS A 35 -4.61 5.32 3.78
N LEU A 36 -5.63 5.51 2.94
CA LEU A 36 -5.59 6.46 1.82
C LEU A 36 -5.37 7.90 2.29
N GLU A 37 -6.08 8.33 3.34
CA GLU A 37 -5.90 9.66 3.94
C GLU A 37 -4.48 9.84 4.49
N ALA A 38 -3.99 8.86 5.26
CA ALA A 38 -2.64 8.90 5.81
C ALA A 38 -1.56 8.90 4.72
N ILE A 39 -1.73 8.11 3.65
CA ILE A 39 -0.82 8.04 2.50
C ILE A 39 -0.75 9.37 1.77
N THR A 40 -1.89 9.97 1.44
CA THR A 40 -1.91 11.25 0.71
C THR A 40 -1.32 12.40 1.53
N THR A 41 -1.33 12.31 2.86
CA THR A 41 -0.67 13.26 3.75
C THR A 41 0.83 12.99 3.90
N SER A 42 1.23 11.71 3.94
CA SER A 42 2.60 11.30 4.29
C SER A 42 3.53 11.15 3.09
N PHE A 43 2.98 10.83 1.91
CA PHE A 43 3.75 10.49 0.72
C PHE A 43 3.38 11.37 -0.49
N GLU A 44 4.33 11.52 -1.38
CA GLU A 44 4.15 12.06 -2.73
C GLU A 44 4.68 11.08 -3.78
N PRO A 45 4.05 11.02 -4.97
CA PRO A 45 4.53 10.17 -6.05
C PRO A 45 5.84 10.70 -6.63
N THR A 46 6.72 9.78 -7.02
CA THR A 46 7.97 10.07 -7.74
C THR A 46 7.91 9.55 -9.17
N GLU A 47 8.80 10.04 -10.04
CA GLU A 47 8.90 9.54 -11.42
C GLU A 47 9.41 8.09 -11.49
N GLU A 48 10.28 7.71 -10.57
CA GLU A 48 10.88 6.38 -10.52
C GLU A 48 10.43 5.58 -9.29
N LEU A 49 10.42 4.25 -9.41
CA LEU A 49 10.21 3.34 -8.30
C LEU A 49 11.36 3.43 -7.29
N ASN A 50 11.03 3.62 -6.01
CA ASN A 50 12.00 3.57 -4.93
C ASN A 50 12.25 2.10 -4.50
N ARG A 51 13.32 1.50 -5.04
CA ARG A 51 13.71 0.11 -4.72
C ARG A 51 14.51 -0.05 -3.42
N ASN A 52 14.76 1.04 -2.70
CA ASN A 52 15.50 1.00 -1.44
C ASN A 52 14.60 0.72 -0.23
N ILE A 53 13.28 0.87 -0.38
CA ILE A 53 12.31 0.76 0.71
C ILE A 53 11.10 -0.04 0.23
N THR A 54 10.74 -1.10 0.96
CA THR A 54 9.61 -1.97 0.63
C THR A 54 8.30 -1.45 1.21
N SER A 55 7.18 -1.99 0.71
CA SER A 55 5.83 -1.73 1.22
C SER A 55 5.73 -1.96 2.73
N HIS A 56 6.40 -2.98 3.28
CA HIS A 56 6.42 -3.26 4.71
C HIS A 56 7.06 -2.12 5.52
N ALA A 57 8.16 -1.55 5.03
CA ALA A 57 8.83 -0.44 5.70
C ALA A 57 8.01 0.85 5.60
N LEU A 58 7.43 1.15 4.42
CA LEU A 58 6.53 2.30 4.25
C LEU A 58 5.27 2.19 5.11
N LYS A 59 4.72 0.97 5.25
CA LYS A 59 3.57 0.68 6.11
C LYS A 59 3.84 1.09 7.56
N LYS A 60 5.05 0.85 8.08
CA LYS A 60 5.41 1.26 9.45
C LYS A 60 5.30 2.78 9.67
N ILE A 61 5.54 3.58 8.64
CA ILE A 61 5.35 5.04 8.70
C ILE A 61 3.86 5.38 8.83
N ILE A 62 3.01 4.69 8.07
CA ILE A 62 1.55 4.88 8.14
C ILE A 62 0.97 4.39 9.46
N GLU A 63 1.42 3.25 9.98
CA GLU A 63 1.02 2.77 11.30
C GLU A 63 1.38 3.77 12.40
N ALA A 64 2.58 4.37 12.33
CA ALA A 64 2.98 5.42 13.26
C ALA A 64 2.11 6.69 13.14
N TYR A 65 1.66 7.03 11.93
CA TYR A 65 0.75 8.15 11.69
C TYR A 65 -0.66 7.89 12.24
N LEU A 66 -1.20 6.68 12.01
CA LEU A 66 -2.55 6.30 12.44
C LEU A 66 -2.63 5.95 13.93
N GLY A 67 -1.52 5.54 14.55
CA GLY A 67 -1.49 5.06 15.93
C GLY A 67 -2.00 3.63 16.11
N GLU A 68 -2.10 2.86 15.02
CA GLU A 68 -2.61 1.49 15.00
C GLU A 68 -1.93 0.65 13.90
N GLU A 69 -2.02 -0.67 14.00
CA GLU A 69 -1.49 -1.57 12.98
C GLU A 69 -2.44 -1.71 11.79
N VAL A 70 -1.87 -1.83 10.59
CA VAL A 70 -2.61 -2.14 9.37
C VAL A 70 -1.96 -3.31 8.65
N SER A 71 -2.74 -4.10 7.92
CA SER A 71 -2.17 -5.20 7.16
C SER A 71 -1.38 -4.67 5.95
N ASN A 72 -0.38 -5.43 5.49
CA ASN A 72 0.44 -5.02 4.34
C ASN A 72 -0.41 -4.96 3.06
N GLY A 73 -1.39 -5.85 2.92
CA GLY A 73 -2.34 -5.86 1.82
C GLY A 73 -3.24 -4.63 1.77
N GLU A 74 -3.79 -4.21 2.92
CA GLU A 74 -4.61 -3.00 3.01
C GLU A 74 -3.78 -1.75 2.66
N PHE A 75 -2.55 -1.67 3.18
CA PHE A 75 -1.63 -0.61 2.83
C PHE A 75 -1.31 -0.58 1.32
N ILE A 76 -0.98 -1.74 0.72
CA ILE A 76 -0.71 -1.83 -0.72
C ILE A 76 -1.95 -1.43 -1.52
N ALA A 77 -3.13 -1.93 -1.15
CA ALA A 77 -4.38 -1.58 -1.83
C ALA A 77 -4.68 -0.07 -1.77
N ALA A 78 -4.39 0.57 -0.64
CA ALA A 78 -4.53 2.02 -0.50
C ALA A 78 -3.51 2.81 -1.35
N MET A 79 -2.26 2.34 -1.46
CA MET A 79 -1.26 2.93 -2.37
C MET A 79 -1.71 2.84 -3.83
N LEU A 80 -2.26 1.69 -4.25
CA LEU A 80 -2.83 1.53 -5.59
C LEU A 80 -4.04 2.43 -5.81
N ALA A 81 -4.92 2.56 -4.81
CA ALA A 81 -6.06 3.47 -4.84
C ALA A 81 -5.65 4.94 -4.96
N ALA A 82 -4.50 5.32 -4.40
CA ALA A 82 -3.91 6.65 -4.51
C ALA A 82 -3.19 6.90 -5.85
N GLY A 83 -3.11 5.90 -6.74
CA GLY A 83 -2.49 6.03 -8.06
C GLY A 83 -0.98 5.81 -8.08
N TYR A 84 -0.39 5.23 -7.02
CA TYR A 84 1.02 4.88 -7.03
C TYR A 84 1.28 3.67 -7.94
N GLN A 85 2.41 3.71 -8.63
CA GLN A 85 2.98 2.60 -9.37
C GLN A 85 3.73 1.68 -8.42
N TYR A 86 3.76 0.39 -8.74
CA TYR A 86 4.42 -0.61 -7.91
C TYR A 86 5.19 -1.64 -8.73
N GLU A 87 6.19 -2.23 -8.10
CA GLU A 87 6.91 -3.41 -8.60
C GLU A 87 6.98 -4.46 -7.49
N ARG A 88 6.47 -5.66 -7.76
CA ARG A 88 6.45 -6.74 -6.78
C ARG A 88 7.86 -7.29 -6.55
N VAL A 89 8.22 -7.49 -5.28
CA VAL A 89 9.48 -8.14 -4.90
C VAL A 89 9.28 -9.65 -5.00
N LYS A 90 10.07 -10.32 -5.85
CA LYS A 90 9.96 -11.76 -6.15
C LYS A 90 10.04 -12.60 -4.86
N CYS A 91 9.18 -13.63 -4.79
CA CYS A 91 9.13 -14.59 -3.68
C CYS A 91 8.88 -13.95 -2.30
N THR A 92 8.30 -12.74 -2.26
CA THR A 92 7.89 -12.07 -1.02
C THR A 92 6.49 -11.48 -1.18
N PRO A 93 5.83 -11.12 -0.07
CA PRO A 93 4.56 -10.41 -0.13
C PRO A 93 4.70 -8.91 -0.40
N ASN A 94 5.92 -8.39 -0.50
CA ASN A 94 6.18 -6.97 -0.55
C ASN A 94 6.31 -6.45 -1.99
N CYS A 95 6.19 -5.13 -2.14
CA CYS A 95 6.49 -4.42 -3.37
C CYS A 95 7.28 -3.13 -3.10
N TYR A 96 7.88 -2.60 -4.15
CA TYR A 96 8.38 -1.24 -4.20
C TYR A 96 7.30 -0.31 -4.75
N PHE A 97 7.34 0.96 -4.35
CA PHE A 97 6.45 2.01 -4.85
C PHE A 97 7.26 3.20 -5.35
N ASN A 98 6.69 3.97 -6.27
CA ASN A 98 7.20 5.28 -6.67
C ASN A 98 6.77 6.33 -5.63
N ALA A 99 7.21 6.17 -4.38
CA ALA A 99 6.80 7.02 -3.27
C ALA A 99 8.01 7.62 -2.55
N ALA A 100 7.91 8.91 -2.26
CA ALA A 100 8.79 9.63 -1.36
C ALA A 100 8.01 10.15 -0.15
N GLN A 101 8.65 10.13 1.02
CA GLN A 101 8.07 10.74 2.22
C GLN A 101 8.14 12.27 2.07
N LYS A 102 6.98 12.90 2.24
CA LYS A 102 6.91 14.36 2.28
C LYS A 102 7.72 14.87 3.47
N LYS A 103 8.56 15.87 3.24
CA LYS A 103 9.19 16.60 4.34
C LYS A 103 8.09 17.37 5.06
N MET A 104 7.79 16.98 6.30
CA MET A 104 6.98 17.83 7.17
C MET A 104 7.76 19.13 7.40
N LYS A 105 7.14 20.26 7.05
CA LYS A 105 7.67 21.59 7.34
C LYS A 105 7.50 21.92 8.82
#